data_AF-A0A6B3HVS8-F1
#
_entry.id   AF-A0A6B3HVS8-F1
#
_cell.length_a   1.000
_cell.length_b   1.000
_cell.length_c   1.000
_cell.angle_alpha   90.00
_cell.angle_beta   90.00
_cell.angle_gamma   90.00
#
_symmetry.space_group_name_H-M   'P 1'
#
loop_
_entity.id
_entity.type
_entity.pdbx_description
1 polymer ?
#
loop_
_entity_poly.entity_id
_entity_poly.type
_entity_poly.pdbx_seq_one_letter_code
_entity_poly.pdbx_strand_id
1 'polypeptide(L)'
;VLGCGRRATAHDTVPFCLWSAARGLDDYEAAFWRTAQAGGDIDTTCAIVGGVLASAGTPPPPEWAERTEPLPAWLGEALGA
;
A
#
# COMPACT_ATOMS: atom_id res chain seq x y z
N VAL A 1 8.95 -17.82 -8.13
CA VAL A 1 8.15 -16.70 -8.70
C VAL A 1 7.48 -15.99 -7.53
N LEU A 2 7.96 -14.81 -7.17
CA LEU A 2 7.35 -13.90 -6.18
C LEU A 2 6.49 -12.88 -6.95
N GLY A 3 5.36 -12.44 -6.38
CA GLY A 3 4.58 -11.29 -6.89
C GLY A 3 4.06 -11.41 -8.32
N CYS A 4 3.29 -12.45 -8.65
CA CYS A 4 2.57 -12.50 -9.94
C CYS A 4 1.05 -12.65 -9.80
N GLY A 5 0.51 -12.47 -8.59
CA GLY A 5 -0.92 -12.65 -8.31
C GLY A 5 -1.52 -14.02 -8.67
N ARG A 6 -0.74 -15.07 -9.00
CA ARG A 6 -1.31 -16.37 -9.41
C ARG A 6 -2.07 -17.00 -8.25
N ARG A 7 -3.40 -17.03 -8.40
CA ARG A 7 -4.43 -17.45 -7.42
C ARG A 7 -4.77 -16.41 -6.34
N ALA A 8 -4.20 -15.20 -6.40
CA ALA A 8 -4.69 -14.09 -5.57
C ALA A 8 -6.02 -13.61 -6.17
N THR A 9 -7.09 -13.68 -5.39
CA THR A 9 -8.40 -13.15 -5.77
C THR A 9 -8.75 -11.94 -4.92
N ALA A 10 -9.64 -11.08 -5.41
CA ALA A 10 -10.15 -9.98 -4.61
C ALA A 10 -10.75 -10.46 -3.27
N HIS A 11 -11.33 -11.66 -3.24
CA HIS A 11 -11.92 -12.26 -2.04
C HIS A 11 -10.89 -12.60 -0.96
N ASP A 12 -9.63 -12.83 -1.33
CA ASP A 12 -8.57 -13.15 -0.38
C ASP A 12 -7.76 -11.88 -0.06
N THR A 13 -7.52 -11.04 -1.07
CA THR A 13 -6.71 -9.81 -0.94
C THR A 13 -7.42 -8.72 -0.16
N VAL A 14 -8.68 -8.39 -0.48
CA VAL A 14 -9.36 -7.23 0.12
C VAL A 14 -9.59 -7.43 1.62
N PRO A 15 -10.13 -8.57 2.09
CA PRO A 15 -10.32 -8.78 3.53
C PRO A 15 -9.00 -8.78 4.30
N PHE A 16 -7.93 -9.37 3.75
CA PHE A 16 -6.60 -9.33 4.35
C PHE A 16 -6.08 -7.89 4.49
N CYS A 17 -6.17 -7.08 3.43
CA CYS A 17 -5.69 -5.69 3.47
C CYS A 17 -6.47 -4.85 4.49
N LEU A 18 -7.79 -4.97 4.54
CA LEU A 18 -8.62 -4.25 5.52
C LEU A 18 -8.29 -4.68 6.96
N TRP A 19 -8.11 -5.99 7.19
CA TRP A 19 -7.70 -6.50 8.50
C TRP A 19 -6.31 -6.00 8.89
N SER A 20 -5.36 -5.97 7.96
CA SER A 20 -4.00 -5.49 8.21
C SER A 20 -3.99 -3.99 8.53
N ALA A 21 -4.66 -3.17 7.72
CA ALA A 21 -4.76 -1.73 7.90
C ALA A 21 -5.44 -1.37 9.24
N ALA A 22 -6.53 -2.05 9.60
CA ALA A 22 -7.23 -1.84 10.86
C ALA A 22 -6.34 -2.06 12.11
N ARG A 23 -5.26 -2.86 11.98
CA ARG A 23 -4.33 -3.17 13.08
C ARG A 23 -3.14 -2.21 13.17
N GLY A 24 -3.01 -1.25 12.27
CA GLY A 24 -1.92 -0.28 12.27
C GLY A 24 -2.36 1.11 11.81
N LEU A 25 -3.59 1.49 12.17
CA LEU A 25 -4.20 2.78 11.81
C LEU A 25 -3.36 3.99 12.25
N ASP A 26 -2.45 3.84 13.22
CA ASP A 26 -1.62 4.88 13.81
C ASP A 26 -0.12 4.74 13.47
N ASP A 27 0.27 3.68 12.75
CA ASP A 27 1.67 3.38 12.44
C ASP A 27 1.80 2.82 11.02
N TYR A 28 2.03 3.72 10.06
CA TYR A 28 2.14 3.38 8.63
C TYR A 28 3.27 2.37 8.39
N GLU A 29 4.46 2.64 8.91
CA GLU A 29 5.65 1.85 8.62
C GLU A 29 5.50 0.43 9.17
N ALA A 30 5.05 0.27 10.41
CA ALA A 30 4.87 -1.05 10.98
C ALA A 30 3.74 -1.81 10.29
N ALA A 31 2.64 -1.15 9.92
CA ALA A 31 1.55 -1.77 9.17
C ALA A 31 1.99 -2.24 7.77
N PHE A 32 2.75 -1.40 7.07
CA PHE A 32 3.32 -1.72 5.76
C PHE A 32 4.24 -2.94 5.85
N TRP A 33 5.20 -2.95 6.78
CA TRP A 33 6.13 -4.08 6.92
C TRP A 33 5.45 -5.37 7.38
N ARG A 34 4.45 -5.30 8.26
CA ARG A 34 3.65 -6.48 8.65
C ARG A 34 2.89 -7.04 7.45
N THR A 35 2.34 -6.18 6.60
CA THR A 35 1.66 -6.60 5.36
C THR A 35 2.63 -7.29 4.41
N ALA A 36 3.81 -6.69 4.18
CA ALA A 36 4.85 -7.25 3.31
C ALA A 36 5.35 -8.62 3.81
N GLN A 37 5.49 -8.79 5.13
CA GLN A 37 5.92 -10.05 5.74
C GLN A 37 4.97 -11.23 5.49
N ALA A 38 3.68 -10.98 5.22
CA ALA A 38 2.74 -12.04 4.85
C ALA A 38 3.07 -12.68 3.49
N GLY A 39 3.84 -12.00 2.64
CA GLY A 39 4.26 -12.50 1.33
C GLY A 39 3.14 -12.52 0.29
N GLY A 40 3.33 -13.31 -0.77
CA GLY A 40 2.35 -13.39 -1.87
C GLY A 40 2.43 -12.20 -2.81
N ASP A 41 1.31 -11.47 -2.94
CA ASP A 41 1.16 -10.29 -3.80
C ASP A 41 1.48 -9.01 -3.00
N ILE A 42 2.77 -8.88 -2.66
CA ILE A 42 3.28 -7.87 -1.72
C ILE A 42 2.99 -6.46 -2.20
N ASP A 43 3.20 -6.19 -3.48
CA ASP A 43 2.97 -4.88 -4.10
C ASP A 43 1.49 -4.47 -4.02
N THR A 44 0.57 -5.33 -4.47
CA THR A 44 -0.88 -5.07 -4.42
C THR A 44 -1.36 -4.88 -2.98
N THR A 45 -0.97 -5.76 -2.07
CA THR A 45 -1.44 -5.71 -0.68
C THR A 45 -0.92 -4.50 0.07
N CYS A 46 0.38 -4.18 -0.07
CA CYS A 46 0.97 -2.99 0.55
C CYS A 46 0.41 -1.69 -0.04
N ALA A 47 0.11 -1.64 -1.35
CA ALA A 47 -0.52 -0.47 -1.96
C ALA A 47 -1.93 -0.21 -1.39
N ILE A 48 -2.76 -1.24 -1.25
CA ILE A 48 -4.10 -1.11 -0.66
C ILE A 48 -4.00 -0.66 0.81
N VAL A 49 -3.16 -1.33 1.61
CA VAL A 49 -2.98 -0.98 3.03
C VAL A 49 -2.48 0.45 3.19
N GLY A 50 -1.44 0.84 2.45
CA GLY A 50 -0.88 2.19 2.50
C GLY A 50 -1.90 3.27 2.11
N GLY A 51 -2.70 3.04 1.07
CA GLY A 51 -3.77 3.95 0.66
C GLY A 51 -4.85 4.14 1.74
N VAL A 52 -5.26 3.07 2.41
CA VAL A 52 -6.22 3.11 3.52
C VAL A 52 -5.65 3.92 4.70
N LEU A 53 -4.42 3.64 5.11
CA LEU A 53 -3.76 4.32 6.23
C LEU A 53 -3.57 5.81 5.97
N ALA A 54 -3.06 6.17 4.79
CA ALA A 54 -2.87 7.56 4.40
C ALA A 54 -4.21 8.31 4.36
N SER A 55 -5.27 7.69 3.83
CA SER A 55 -6.61 8.27 3.81
C SER A 55 -7.22 8.41 5.22
N ALA A 56 -6.82 7.56 6.16
CA ALA A 56 -7.21 7.63 7.57
C ALA A 56 -6.40 8.65 8.38
N GLY A 57 -5.45 9.36 7.78
CA GLY A 57 -4.64 10.39 8.43
C GLY A 57 -3.27 9.93 8.92
N THR A 58 -2.83 8.74 8.53
CA THR A 58 -1.53 8.16 8.91
C THR A 58 -0.67 8.02 7.65
N PRO A 59 0.09 9.06 7.28
CA PRO A 59 0.86 9.08 6.04
C PRO A 59 2.11 8.19 6.10
N PRO A 60 2.69 7.83 4.94
CA PRO A 60 4.02 7.21 4.89
C PRO A 60 5.10 8.12 5.48
N PRO A 61 6.23 7.54 5.95
CA PRO A 61 7.41 8.32 6.29
C PRO A 61 7.87 9.19 5.09
N PRO A 62 8.18 10.49 5.28
CA PRO A 62 8.53 11.39 4.17
C PRO A 62 9.68 10.87 3.29
N GLU A 63 10.67 10.24 3.91
CA GLU A 63 11.84 9.70 3.22
C GLU A 63 11.53 8.48 2.35
N TRP A 64 10.34 7.88 2.48
CA TRP A 64 9.87 6.84 1.57
C TRP A 64 9.29 7.46 0.29
N ALA A 65 8.56 8.57 0.41
CA ALA A 65 8.03 9.30 -0.74
C ALA A 65 9.14 9.86 -1.63
N GLU A 66 10.27 10.26 -1.04
CA GLU A 66 11.46 10.70 -1.79
C GLU A 66 12.12 9.58 -2.61
N ARG A 67 11.80 8.31 -2.31
CA ARG A 67 12.37 7.13 -2.98
C ARG A 67 11.41 6.45 -3.96
N THR A 68 10.23 7.03 -4.19
CA THR A 68 9.30 6.55 -5.22
C THR A 68 9.66 7.16 -6.58
N GLU A 69 9.40 6.42 -7.66
CA GLU A 69 9.43 7.01 -9.00
C GLU A 69 8.49 8.22 -9.08
N PRO A 70 8.86 9.27 -9.83
CA PRO A 70 7.98 10.42 -10.00
C PRO A 70 6.68 9.99 -10.68
N LEU A 71 5.58 10.64 -10.31
CA LEU A 71 4.32 10.41 -11.00
C LEU A 71 4.46 10.76 -12.49
N PRO A 72 3.78 10.02 -13.38
CA PRO A 72 3.75 10.36 -14.79
C PRO A 72 3.27 11.80 -15.00
N ALA A 73 3.88 12.52 -15.96
CA ALA A 73 3.55 13.93 -16.22
C ALA A 73 2.04 14.18 -16.43
N TRP A 74 1.36 13.28 -17.15
CA TRP A 74 -0.08 13.37 -17.40
C TRP A 74 -0.92 13.34 -16.12
N LEU A 75 -0.42 12.74 -15.04
CA LEU A 75 -1.13 12.69 -13.77
C LEU A 75 -0.93 13.98 -12.97
N GLY A 76 0.27 14.57 -12.99
CA GLY A 76 0.53 15.88 -12.39
C GLY A 76 -0.35 16.97 -13.01
N GLU A 77 -0.42 16.98 -14.36
CA GLU A 77 -1.30 17.87 -15.11
C GLU A 77 -2.78 17.72 -14.72
N ALA A 78 -3.26 16.48 -14.56
CA ALA A 78 -4.64 16.19 -14.18
C ALA A 78 -4.98 16.61 -12.73
N LEU A 79 -4.00 16.58 -11.83
CA LEU A 79 -4.16 16.96 -10.42
C LEU A 79 -3.91 18.46 -10.17
N GLY A 80 -3.51 19.23 -11.18
CA GLY A 80 -3.19 20.65 -11.06
C GLY A 80 -1.92 20.93 -10.24
N ALA A 81 -1.00 19.97 -10.21
CA ALA A 81 0.30 20.06 -9.53
C ALA A 81 1.39 20.65 -10.44
#